data_AF-A0A7Y3BKB7-F1
#
_entry.id   AF-A0A7Y3BKB7-F1
#
_cell.length_a   1.000
_cell.length_b   1.000
_cell.length_c   1.000
_cell.angle_alpha   90.00
_cell.angle_beta   90.00
_cell.angle_gamma   90.00
#
_symmetry.space_group_name_H-M   'P 1'
#
loop_
_entity.id
_entity.type
_entity.pdbx_description
1 polymer ?
#
loop_
_entity_poly.entity_id
_entity_poly.type
_entity_poly.pdbx_seq_one_letter_code
_entity_poly.pdbx_strand_id
1 'polypeptide(L)'
;RFQGAFDLTIHLNKNLPPAIVKEEIKWLIAAGTDSKNERLLPLFGGYWEEYELWTEAFVTRDSLAKFLERENKRTEFENRDRLFQLWPHFVWNAAAAYMNFWAITNFKIQLTNPMPENITIPTHDYQLGTLLYSVSMRVESESPKEFFQTFYNRFIETTLDRHSFLDKKSIWNYIFSGITECEGEETALKLIRTFIEELKTDSTIKNRDETIARAEEFIKSVNSEGFIPKTLFFAIKRFHRWRNINHDADRTVQAEMLHDLYNTYQLFELEKDFKHTRTVFFLKTAFNKSFSELKNELVNIAQKQQYGELSTEDIQKLYLDLYLIPNLNEEEKFFLARLSYPHLKPEDTAALVQAESSNGEITNLVVQLNDEDGNLFLIRAPASPKEISRLHALFLDSNLIVKFRPEQEFLVALSERGFIIGGLFYERTDEQTAHMEKIVVSSRYRRKGISEALMNELFNRLKGEHFSFITTGFFRPEYFYRFGFKVERKYSGLVKEL
;
A
#
# COMPACT_ATOMS: atom_id res chain seq x y z
N ARG A 1 27.71 26.70 -5.14
CA ARG A 1 26.37 27.09 -4.67
C ARG A 1 25.25 26.13 -5.09
N PHE A 2 25.47 25.16 -5.99
CA PHE A 2 24.46 24.19 -6.45
C PHE A 2 24.49 22.82 -5.72
N GLN A 3 25.19 22.69 -4.58
CA GLN A 3 25.32 21.40 -3.88
C GLN A 3 24.32 21.20 -2.73
N GLY A 4 23.30 22.06 -2.60
CA GLY A 4 22.37 22.02 -1.47
C GLY A 4 23.00 22.49 -0.16
N ALA A 5 22.18 22.59 0.89
CA ALA A 5 22.63 22.74 2.27
C ALA A 5 22.48 21.37 2.94
N PHE A 6 23.50 20.94 3.69
CA PHE A 6 23.46 19.72 4.49
C PHE A 6 23.51 20.10 5.96
N ASP A 7 22.53 19.63 6.72
CA ASP A 7 22.50 19.77 8.17
C ASP A 7 23.07 18.49 8.79
N LEU A 8 24.00 18.66 9.73
CA LEU A 8 24.72 17.57 10.39
C LEU A 8 24.78 17.80 11.89
N THR A 9 24.59 16.72 12.65
CA THR A 9 24.79 16.71 14.10
C THR A 9 26.23 16.33 14.38
N ILE A 10 26.90 17.12 15.21
CA ILE A 10 28.28 16.87 15.65
C ILE A 10 28.24 16.42 17.11
N HIS A 11 28.80 15.25 17.36
CA HIS A 11 28.95 14.70 18.70
C HIS A 11 30.41 14.75 19.10
N LEU A 12 30.69 15.41 20.23
CA LEU A 12 32.02 15.49 20.81
C LEU A 12 32.05 14.68 22.10
N ASN A 13 32.85 13.62 22.13
CA ASN A 13 33.10 12.91 23.37
C ASN A 13 33.92 13.80 24.32
N LYS A 14 33.54 13.79 25.60
CA LYS A 14 34.29 14.48 26.66
C LYS A 14 34.75 13.56 27.77
N ASN A 15 33.98 12.50 28.04
CA ASN A 15 34.07 11.75 29.28
C ASN A 15 34.04 10.22 29.08
N LEU A 16 33.68 9.71 27.91
CA LEU A 16 33.59 8.27 27.69
C LEU A 16 34.97 7.70 27.33
N PRO A 17 35.36 6.53 27.88
CA PRO A 17 36.56 5.84 27.44
C PRO A 17 36.54 5.52 25.94
N PRO A 18 37.68 5.55 25.23
CA PRO A 18 37.74 5.28 23.78
C PRO A 18 37.14 3.93 23.37
N ALA A 19 37.25 2.90 24.23
CA ALA A 19 36.65 1.59 23.98
C ALA A 19 35.11 1.65 23.90
N ILE A 20 34.48 2.42 24.79
CA ILE A 20 33.03 2.60 24.81
C ILE A 20 32.59 3.40 23.58
N VAL A 21 33.31 4.46 23.21
CA VAL A 21 33.02 5.24 22.00
C VAL A 21 33.09 4.37 20.75
N LYS A 22 34.13 3.54 20.62
CA LYS A 22 34.26 2.59 19.50
C LYS A 22 33.12 1.58 19.45
N GLU A 23 32.62 1.13 20.59
CA GLU A 23 31.46 0.24 20.65
C GLU A 23 30.18 0.96 20.19
N GLU A 24 29.93 2.17 20.69
CA GLU A 24 28.76 2.97 20.28
C GLU A 24 28.75 3.25 18.77
N ILE A 25 29.90 3.59 18.19
CA ILE A 25 30.02 3.78 16.73
C ILE A 25 29.67 2.51 15.95
N LYS A 26 30.12 1.34 16.43
CA LYS A 26 29.76 0.07 15.79
C LYS A 26 28.25 -0.14 15.82
N TRP A 27 27.58 0.21 16.91
CA TRP A 27 26.12 0.12 17.00
C TRP A 27 25.40 1.11 16.09
N LEU A 28 25.88 2.35 15.99
CA LEU A 28 25.33 3.35 15.06
C LEU A 28 25.41 2.89 13.59
N ILE A 29 26.47 2.16 13.24
CA ILE A 29 26.64 1.58 11.90
C ILE A 29 25.79 0.31 11.74
N ALA A 30 25.90 -0.64 12.66
CA ALA A 30 25.27 -1.96 12.55
C ALA A 30 23.74 -1.91 12.70
N ALA A 31 23.22 -1.05 13.57
CA ALA A 31 21.78 -0.80 13.74
C ALA A 31 21.29 0.40 12.91
N GLY A 32 22.11 0.89 11.97
CA GLY A 32 21.78 2.06 11.14
C GLY A 32 20.57 1.82 10.24
N THR A 33 20.51 0.63 9.64
CA THR A 33 19.42 0.16 8.78
C THR A 33 18.89 -1.18 9.27
N ASP A 34 17.61 -1.42 9.08
CA ASP A 34 16.97 -2.69 9.38
C ASP A 34 17.11 -3.71 8.24
N SER A 35 16.51 -4.90 8.43
CA SER A 35 16.51 -6.00 7.47
C SER A 35 15.78 -5.68 6.16
N LYS A 36 14.89 -4.67 6.15
CA LYS A 36 14.16 -4.18 4.98
C LYS A 36 14.86 -2.97 4.34
N ASN A 37 16.09 -2.67 4.77
CA ASN A 37 16.89 -1.53 4.31
C ASN A 37 16.25 -0.16 4.62
N GLU A 38 15.33 -0.11 5.59
CA GLU A 38 14.82 1.13 6.16
C GLU A 38 15.77 1.64 7.25
N ARG A 39 15.82 2.95 7.45
CA ARG A 39 16.68 3.55 8.48
C ARG A 39 16.03 3.42 9.85
N LEU A 40 16.78 2.88 10.81
CA LEU A 40 16.40 2.84 12.22
C LEU A 40 17.07 3.97 13.02
N LEU A 41 18.26 4.40 12.57
CA LEU A 41 19.03 5.50 13.17
C LEU A 41 19.34 6.59 12.14
N PRO A 42 19.70 7.81 12.59
CA PRO A 42 20.27 8.82 11.73
C PRO A 42 21.46 8.26 10.93
N LEU A 43 21.62 8.71 9.68
CA LEU A 43 22.71 8.23 8.85
C LEU A 43 24.05 8.62 9.47
N PHE A 44 24.85 7.62 9.81
CA PHE A 44 26.20 7.83 10.31
C PHE A 44 27.07 8.48 9.22
N GLY A 45 27.73 9.59 9.56
CA GLY A 45 28.59 10.34 8.63
C GLY A 45 30.03 9.85 8.69
N GLY A 46 30.63 9.85 9.87
CA GLY A 46 32.04 9.49 10.06
C GLY A 46 32.52 9.71 11.48
N TYR A 47 33.62 9.04 11.84
CA TYR A 47 34.31 9.17 13.12
C TYR A 47 35.76 9.62 12.92
N TRP A 48 36.17 10.64 13.67
CA TRP A 48 37.53 11.16 13.73
C TRP A 48 38.11 10.90 15.11
N GLU A 49 38.89 9.82 15.22
CA GLU A 49 39.46 9.34 16.49
C GLU A 49 40.37 10.39 17.14
N GLU A 50 41.14 11.15 16.37
CA GLU A 50 42.03 12.22 16.85
C GLU A 50 41.30 13.31 17.65
N TYR A 51 40.01 13.50 17.37
CA TYR A 51 39.18 14.52 17.99
C TYR A 51 38.08 13.92 18.88
N GLU A 52 38.04 12.59 19.01
CA GLU A 52 36.96 11.81 19.62
C GLU A 52 35.56 12.32 19.20
N LEU A 53 35.42 12.58 17.90
CA LEU A 53 34.28 13.25 17.30
C LEU A 53 33.62 12.34 16.28
N TRP A 54 32.30 12.26 16.29
CA TRP A 54 31.54 11.65 15.19
C TRP A 54 30.41 12.55 14.71
N THR A 55 29.94 12.26 13.50
CA THR A 55 28.86 13.02 12.85
C THR A 55 27.75 12.10 12.39
N GLU A 56 26.53 12.64 12.41
CA GLU A 56 25.32 11.97 11.96
C GLU A 56 24.45 12.96 11.17
N ALA A 57 23.55 12.44 10.33
CA ALA A 57 22.55 13.25 9.65
C ALA A 57 21.67 13.97 10.69
N PHE A 58 21.47 15.27 10.51
CA PHE A 58 20.60 16.03 11.40
C PHE A 58 19.14 15.60 11.23
N VAL A 59 18.47 15.31 12.35
CA VAL A 59 17.04 15.00 12.38
C VAL A 59 16.28 16.26 12.75
N THR A 60 15.56 16.83 11.77
CA THR A 60 14.82 18.10 11.94
C THR A 60 13.55 17.97 12.78
N ARG A 61 13.07 16.75 13.01
CA ARG A 61 11.81 16.49 13.73
C ARG A 61 12.03 16.41 15.23
N ASP A 62 11.03 16.82 15.99
CA ASP A 62 11.02 16.67 17.44
C ASP A 62 10.94 15.19 17.86
N SER A 63 11.34 14.92 19.11
CA SER A 63 10.95 13.67 19.77
C SER A 63 9.44 13.57 19.89
N LEU A 64 8.91 12.35 19.97
CA LEU A 64 7.49 12.14 20.18
C LEU A 64 7.02 12.82 21.48
N ALA A 65 7.80 12.74 22.55
CA ALA A 65 7.49 13.43 23.82
C ALA A 65 7.28 14.94 23.62
N LYS A 66 8.22 15.62 22.96
CA LYS A 66 8.14 17.06 22.69
C LYS A 66 6.96 17.41 21.79
N PHE A 67 6.69 16.58 20.79
CA PHE A 67 5.55 16.76 19.90
C PHE A 67 4.22 16.67 20.68
N LEU A 68 4.02 15.61 21.47
CA LEU A 68 2.82 15.42 22.29
C LEU A 68 2.62 16.58 23.28
N GLU A 69 3.69 17.02 23.93
CA GLU A 69 3.63 18.15 24.85
C GLU A 69 3.24 19.46 24.15
N ARG A 70 3.86 19.76 23.01
CA ARG A 70 3.56 20.96 22.22
C ARG A 70 2.11 20.99 21.74
N GLU A 71 1.61 19.89 21.18
CA GLU A 71 0.25 19.82 20.66
C GLU A 71 -0.79 19.84 21.79
N ASN A 72 -0.51 19.20 22.93
CA ASN A 72 -1.42 19.27 24.09
C ASN A 72 -1.47 20.68 24.72
N LYS A 73 -0.36 21.44 24.69
CA LYS A 73 -0.29 22.82 25.20
C LYS A 73 -1.18 23.80 24.45
N ARG A 74 -1.56 23.51 23.20
CA ARG A 74 -2.49 24.34 22.42
C ARG A 74 -3.92 24.31 22.98
N THR A 75 -4.25 23.39 23.89
CA THR A 75 -5.52 23.30 24.66
C THR A 75 -6.83 23.25 23.88
N GLU A 76 -6.80 23.15 22.54
CA GLU A 76 -7.98 22.94 21.73
C GLU A 76 -8.44 21.48 21.79
N PHE A 77 -9.75 21.26 21.94
CA PHE A 77 -10.36 19.93 21.97
C PHE A 77 -10.00 19.11 20.70
N GLU A 78 -10.01 19.75 19.55
CA GLU A 78 -9.67 19.14 18.24
C GLU A 78 -8.25 18.55 18.22
N ASN A 79 -7.29 19.22 18.87
CA ASN A 79 -5.91 18.73 18.94
C ASN A 79 -5.81 17.46 19.80
N ARG A 80 -6.54 17.40 20.93
CA ARG A 80 -6.58 16.20 21.76
C ARG A 80 -7.26 15.03 21.06
N ASP A 81 -8.37 15.27 20.35
CA ASP A 81 -8.99 14.22 19.54
C ASP A 81 -8.03 13.74 18.44
N ARG A 82 -7.37 14.65 17.71
CA ARG A 82 -6.36 14.28 16.70
C ARG A 82 -5.25 13.41 17.30
N LEU A 83 -4.70 13.78 18.46
CA LEU A 83 -3.67 13.00 19.14
C LEU A 83 -4.21 11.63 19.57
N PHE A 84 -5.43 11.57 20.11
CA PHE A 84 -6.08 10.30 20.45
C PHE A 84 -6.28 9.40 19.23
N GLN A 85 -6.56 9.97 18.05
CA GLN A 85 -6.68 9.22 16.80
C GLN A 85 -5.33 8.72 16.28
N LEU A 86 -4.26 9.51 16.44
CA LEU A 86 -2.88 9.19 16.02
C LEU A 86 -2.11 8.33 17.02
N TRP A 87 -2.56 8.23 18.27
CA TRP A 87 -1.87 7.46 19.30
C TRP A 87 -1.54 6.01 18.88
N PRO A 88 -2.46 5.25 18.24
CA PRO A 88 -2.15 3.94 17.69
C PRO A 88 -0.99 3.95 16.68
N HIS A 89 -0.89 4.99 15.85
CA HIS A 89 0.20 5.12 14.87
C HIS A 89 1.54 5.30 15.57
N PHE A 90 1.59 6.13 16.62
CA PHE A 90 2.82 6.33 17.39
C PHE A 90 3.27 5.05 18.12
N VAL A 91 2.32 4.34 18.74
CA VAL A 91 2.61 3.09 19.46
C VAL A 91 3.09 2.01 18.52
N TRP A 92 2.40 1.82 17.38
CA TRP A 92 2.75 0.81 16.39
C TRP A 92 4.15 1.04 15.81
N ASN A 93 4.47 2.29 15.42
CA ASN A 93 5.80 2.62 14.89
C ASN A 93 6.91 2.49 15.94
N ALA A 94 6.64 2.89 17.19
CA ALA A 94 7.61 2.73 18.25
C ALA A 94 7.89 1.25 18.52
N ALA A 95 6.83 0.44 18.70
CA ALA A 95 6.97 -1.00 18.91
C ALA A 95 7.78 -1.66 17.78
N ALA A 96 7.47 -1.32 16.52
CA ALA A 96 8.22 -1.81 15.36
C ALA A 96 9.70 -1.38 15.40
N ALA A 97 10.02 -0.12 15.74
CA ALA A 97 11.40 0.35 15.78
C ALA A 97 12.24 -0.35 16.87
N TYR A 98 11.69 -0.52 18.08
CA TYR A 98 12.38 -1.24 19.15
C TYR A 98 12.49 -2.75 18.86
N MET A 99 11.49 -3.33 18.19
CA MET A 99 11.53 -4.71 17.73
C MET A 99 12.63 -4.91 16.68
N ASN A 100 12.71 -4.02 15.68
CA ASN A 100 13.75 -4.02 14.65
C ASN A 100 15.15 -4.06 15.27
N PHE A 101 15.41 -3.24 16.30
CA PHE A 101 16.70 -3.29 17.00
C PHE A 101 16.97 -4.67 17.60
N TRP A 102 16.00 -5.21 18.35
CA TRP A 102 16.17 -6.51 19.01
C TRP A 102 16.37 -7.64 17.99
N ALA A 103 15.66 -7.58 16.85
CA ALA A 103 15.79 -8.53 15.75
C ALA A 103 17.18 -8.52 15.08
N ILE A 104 17.78 -7.33 14.85
CA ILE A 104 19.16 -7.20 14.33
C ILE A 104 20.18 -7.90 15.24
N THR A 105 19.88 -7.99 16.54
CA THR A 105 20.73 -8.68 17.51
C THR A 105 20.44 -10.18 17.65
N ASN A 106 19.60 -10.74 16.75
CA ASN A 106 19.05 -12.10 16.84
C ASN A 106 18.35 -12.35 18.19
N PHE A 107 17.59 -11.37 18.66
CA PHE A 107 16.84 -11.41 19.90
C PHE A 107 17.70 -11.55 21.17
N LYS A 108 18.97 -11.12 21.14
CA LYS A 108 19.88 -11.25 22.30
C LYS A 108 20.02 -9.99 23.12
N ILE A 109 19.90 -8.82 22.49
CA ILE A 109 20.17 -7.53 23.14
C ILE A 109 18.98 -6.60 22.93
N GLN A 110 18.38 -6.16 24.04
CA GLN A 110 17.23 -5.26 24.04
C GLN A 110 17.63 -3.85 24.46
N LEU A 111 16.88 -2.86 23.99
CA LEU A 111 16.99 -1.48 24.49
C LEU A 111 16.16 -1.33 25.76
N THR A 112 16.78 -0.80 26.81
CA THR A 112 16.12 -0.67 28.12
C THR A 112 15.39 0.66 28.32
N ASN A 113 15.53 1.60 27.37
CA ASN A 113 14.91 2.92 27.46
C ASN A 113 14.01 3.25 26.25
N PRO A 114 12.89 2.53 26.05
CA PRO A 114 11.93 2.85 25.01
C PRO A 114 11.03 4.01 25.44
N MET A 115 11.62 5.16 25.72
CA MET A 115 10.88 6.36 26.10
C MET A 115 10.47 7.19 24.88
N PRO A 116 9.33 7.90 24.90
CA PRO A 116 8.90 8.79 23.81
C PRO A 116 9.91 9.92 23.51
N GLU A 117 10.80 10.24 24.46
CA GLU A 117 11.91 11.18 24.28
C GLU A 117 13.00 10.66 23.33
N ASN A 118 13.15 9.34 23.19
CA ASN A 118 14.24 8.69 22.45
C ASN A 118 13.87 8.29 21.02
N ILE A 119 12.69 8.68 20.55
CA ILE A 119 12.21 8.32 19.21
C ILE A 119 11.55 9.52 18.55
N THR A 120 11.74 9.66 17.24
CA THR A 120 10.94 10.53 16.39
C THR A 120 10.07 9.68 15.47
N ILE A 121 8.81 10.08 15.35
CA ILE A 121 7.81 9.40 14.52
C ILE A 121 7.14 10.46 13.66
N PRO A 122 6.91 10.20 12.36
CA PRO A 122 6.18 11.12 11.51
C PRO A 122 4.79 11.46 12.08
N THR A 123 4.40 12.73 11.98
CA THR A 123 3.15 13.24 12.56
C THR A 123 1.90 12.88 11.76
N HIS A 124 2.09 12.28 10.58
CA HIS A 124 1.05 11.78 9.72
C HIS A 124 1.21 10.27 9.53
N ASP A 125 0.09 9.56 9.62
CA ASP A 125 0.01 8.08 9.57
C ASP A 125 0.37 7.46 8.19
N TYR A 126 0.47 8.27 7.14
CA TYR A 126 0.91 7.87 5.80
C TYR A 126 2.39 8.20 5.53
N GLN A 127 3.10 8.81 6.48
CA GLN A 127 4.52 9.14 6.34
C GLN A 127 5.39 8.05 6.94
N LEU A 128 6.56 7.84 6.33
CA LEU A 128 7.60 6.92 6.77
C LEU A 128 8.77 7.64 7.46
N GLY A 129 9.68 6.84 8.02
CA GLY A 129 10.92 7.31 8.62
C GLY A 129 10.83 7.53 10.12
N THR A 130 10.39 6.52 10.87
CA THR A 130 10.57 6.48 12.33
C THR A 130 12.06 6.26 12.63
N LEU A 131 12.64 7.05 13.54
CA LEU A 131 14.06 6.94 13.91
C LEU A 131 14.24 6.95 15.42
N LEU A 132 15.12 6.09 15.92
CA LEU A 132 15.63 6.14 17.29
C LEU A 132 16.73 7.22 17.39
N TYR A 133 16.84 7.89 18.54
CA TYR A 133 17.92 8.84 18.80
C TYR A 133 19.15 8.20 19.44
N SER A 134 18.97 7.08 20.12
CA SER A 134 20.05 6.40 20.82
C SER A 134 19.73 4.93 21.00
N VAL A 135 20.77 4.12 20.87
CA VAL A 135 20.78 2.68 21.16
C VAL A 135 21.76 2.34 22.28
N SER A 136 22.17 3.34 23.08
CA SER A 136 23.28 3.20 24.04
C SER A 136 22.93 2.37 25.27
N MET A 137 21.66 2.40 25.70
CA MET A 137 21.20 1.65 26.87
C MET A 137 20.68 0.27 26.46
N ARG A 138 21.57 -0.73 26.58
CA ARG A 138 21.37 -2.12 26.15
C ARG A 138 21.40 -3.08 27.34
N VAL A 139 20.65 -4.17 27.25
CA VAL A 139 20.73 -5.30 28.18
C VAL A 139 20.69 -6.61 27.39
N GLU A 140 21.40 -7.62 27.87
CA GLU A 140 21.26 -8.98 27.36
C GLU A 140 19.94 -9.57 27.88
N SER A 141 19.02 -9.87 26.96
CA SER A 141 17.76 -10.52 27.27
C SER A 141 17.14 -11.15 26.03
N GLU A 142 16.83 -12.43 26.15
CA GLU A 142 16.09 -13.21 25.16
C GLU A 142 14.60 -13.34 25.52
N SER A 143 14.14 -12.73 26.63
CA SER A 143 12.77 -12.86 27.11
C SER A 143 11.80 -11.90 26.39
N PRO A 144 10.77 -12.41 25.69
CA PRO A 144 9.69 -11.58 25.17
C PRO A 144 8.95 -10.83 26.28
N LYS A 145 8.72 -11.42 27.45
CA LYS A 145 8.10 -10.73 28.59
C LYS A 145 8.86 -9.49 28.98
N GLU A 146 10.18 -9.57 29.10
CA GLU A 146 11.00 -8.40 29.43
C GLU A 146 10.87 -7.31 28.37
N PHE A 147 10.89 -7.68 27.08
CA PHE A 147 10.70 -6.73 25.98
C PHE A 147 9.33 -6.03 26.05
N PHE A 148 8.25 -6.80 26.08
CA PHE A 148 6.88 -6.29 26.07
C PHE A 148 6.56 -5.46 27.30
N GLN A 149 6.95 -5.92 28.49
CA GLN A 149 6.70 -5.20 29.74
C GLN A 149 7.56 -3.93 29.83
N THR A 150 8.82 -3.98 29.39
CA THR A 150 9.67 -2.78 29.36
C THR A 150 9.09 -1.74 28.43
N PHE A 151 8.66 -2.13 27.23
CA PHE A 151 8.01 -1.22 26.28
C PHE A 151 6.71 -0.67 26.86
N TYR A 152 5.82 -1.51 27.38
CA TYR A 152 4.54 -1.06 27.94
C TYR A 152 4.76 -0.09 29.11
N ASN A 153 5.57 -0.45 30.10
CA ASN A 153 5.78 0.38 31.29
C ASN A 153 6.52 1.69 30.96
N ARG A 154 7.54 1.66 30.09
CA ARG A 154 8.36 2.85 29.82
C ARG A 154 7.87 3.73 28.67
N PHE A 155 7.13 3.18 27.71
CA PHE A 155 6.57 3.94 26.59
C PHE A 155 5.11 4.30 26.82
N ILE A 156 4.28 3.33 27.22
CA ILE A 156 2.82 3.52 27.33
C ILE A 156 2.47 4.19 28.64
N GLU A 157 2.78 3.59 29.79
CA GLU A 157 2.36 4.12 31.10
C GLU A 157 2.92 5.53 31.33
N THR A 158 4.21 5.76 31.06
CA THR A 158 4.83 7.09 31.18
C THR A 158 4.18 8.15 30.30
N THR A 159 3.69 7.77 29.11
CA THR A 159 2.95 8.68 28.23
C THR A 159 1.57 8.97 28.81
N LEU A 160 0.87 7.96 29.31
CA LEU A 160 -0.47 8.10 29.89
C LEU A 160 -0.47 8.91 31.18
N ASP A 161 0.60 8.83 31.98
CA ASP A 161 0.79 9.66 33.18
C ASP A 161 0.76 11.16 32.86
N ARG A 162 1.30 11.55 31.69
CA ARG A 162 1.30 12.93 31.20
C ARG A 162 0.09 13.28 30.33
N HIS A 163 -0.49 12.30 29.66
CA HIS A 163 -1.52 12.45 28.64
C HIS A 163 -2.62 11.39 28.78
N SER A 164 -3.31 11.36 29.91
CA SER A 164 -4.30 10.33 30.25
C SER A 164 -5.45 10.18 29.25
N PHE A 165 -5.77 11.24 28.49
CA PHE A 165 -6.78 11.21 27.44
C PHE A 165 -6.41 10.29 26.25
N LEU A 166 -5.17 9.80 26.18
CA LEU A 166 -4.71 8.86 25.15
C LEU A 166 -5.06 7.39 25.47
N ASP A 167 -5.58 7.10 26.66
CA ASP A 167 -5.85 5.74 27.10
C ASP A 167 -6.81 4.99 26.15
N LYS A 168 -6.39 3.81 25.70
CA LYS A 168 -7.13 2.94 24.78
C LYS A 168 -7.06 1.50 25.27
N LYS A 169 -8.22 0.88 25.47
CA LYS A 169 -8.33 -0.54 25.84
C LYS A 169 -7.63 -1.51 24.87
N SER A 170 -7.49 -1.11 23.60
CA SER A 170 -6.88 -1.93 22.55
C SER A 170 -5.39 -1.65 22.34
N ILE A 171 -4.71 -1.02 23.30
CA ILE A 171 -3.32 -0.57 23.12
C ILE A 171 -2.36 -1.73 22.79
N TRP A 172 -2.56 -2.88 23.42
CA TRP A 172 -1.78 -4.10 23.19
C TRP A 172 -1.84 -4.56 21.73
N ASN A 173 -3.00 -4.43 21.08
CA ASN A 173 -3.13 -4.82 19.67
C ASN A 173 -2.15 -4.02 18.80
N TYR A 174 -1.95 -2.73 19.07
CA TYR A 174 -1.01 -1.91 18.30
C TYR A 174 0.46 -2.23 18.60
N ILE A 175 0.77 -2.69 19.81
CA ILE A 175 2.11 -3.18 20.16
C ILE A 175 2.40 -4.46 19.38
N PHE A 176 1.49 -5.43 19.45
CA PHE A 176 1.62 -6.71 18.73
C PHE A 176 1.66 -6.49 17.22
N SER A 177 0.83 -5.61 16.68
CA SER A 177 0.86 -5.26 15.27
C SER A 177 2.20 -4.66 14.83
N GLY A 178 2.85 -3.84 15.67
CA GLY A 178 4.20 -3.33 15.38
C GLY A 178 5.24 -4.43 15.24
N ILE A 179 5.12 -5.47 16.05
CA ILE A 179 6.02 -6.63 16.01
C ILE A 179 5.71 -7.53 14.81
N THR A 180 4.44 -7.75 14.50
CA THR A 180 4.03 -8.54 13.33
C THR A 180 4.44 -7.87 12.02
N GLU A 181 4.36 -6.54 11.92
CA GLU A 181 4.85 -5.79 10.76
C GLU A 181 6.37 -5.95 10.57
N CYS A 182 7.10 -6.00 11.69
CA CYS A 182 8.56 -6.09 11.73
C CYS A 182 9.04 -7.50 11.34
N GLU A 183 8.57 -8.52 12.06
CA GLU A 183 9.10 -9.88 12.01
C GLU A 183 8.29 -10.86 11.14
N GLY A 184 7.13 -10.44 10.65
CA GLY A 184 6.17 -11.30 9.98
C GLY A 184 5.29 -12.12 10.94
N GLU A 185 4.24 -12.74 10.40
CA GLU A 185 3.21 -13.44 11.18
C GLU A 185 3.79 -14.59 12.02
N GLU A 186 4.60 -15.47 11.42
CA GLU A 186 5.08 -16.68 12.11
C GLU A 186 5.93 -16.35 13.35
N THR A 187 6.96 -15.53 13.17
CA THR A 187 7.88 -15.13 14.24
C THR A 187 7.14 -14.32 15.31
N ALA A 188 6.30 -13.36 14.92
CA ALA A 188 5.57 -12.55 15.87
C ALA A 188 4.58 -13.38 16.71
N LEU A 189 3.81 -14.28 16.09
CA LEU A 189 2.89 -15.16 16.82
C LEU A 189 3.64 -16.09 17.77
N LYS A 190 4.84 -16.57 17.39
CA LYS A 190 5.69 -17.34 18.30
C LYS A 190 6.14 -16.51 19.51
N LEU A 191 6.62 -15.29 19.29
CA LEU A 191 7.03 -14.37 20.37
C LEU A 191 5.87 -14.04 21.32
N ILE A 192 4.67 -13.78 20.78
CA ILE A 192 3.49 -13.46 21.58
C ILE A 192 3.03 -14.68 22.38
N ARG A 193 3.11 -15.90 21.83
CA ARG A 193 2.82 -17.14 22.59
C ARG A 193 3.81 -17.34 23.74
N THR A 194 5.11 -17.17 23.48
CA THR A 194 6.13 -17.23 24.53
C THR A 194 5.88 -16.17 25.62
N PHE A 195 5.51 -14.95 25.22
CA PHE A 195 5.12 -13.90 26.15
C PHE A 195 3.94 -14.31 27.04
N ILE A 196 2.90 -14.92 26.48
CA ILE A 196 1.75 -15.43 27.24
C ILE A 196 2.21 -16.47 28.28
N GLU A 197 3.05 -17.43 27.89
CA GLU A 197 3.53 -18.47 28.82
C GLU A 197 4.41 -17.89 29.93
N GLU A 198 5.31 -16.96 29.60
CA GLU A 198 6.12 -16.24 30.59
C GLU A 198 5.24 -15.43 31.55
N LEU A 199 4.19 -14.76 31.07
CA LEU A 199 3.23 -14.04 31.91
C LEU A 199 2.47 -14.97 32.86
N LYS A 200 2.01 -16.14 32.40
CA LYS A 200 1.29 -17.11 33.24
C LYS A 200 2.11 -17.54 34.47
N THR A 201 3.42 -17.61 34.32
CA THR A 201 4.35 -17.99 35.41
C THR A 201 4.69 -16.85 36.36
N ASP A 202 4.42 -15.60 36.00
CA ASP A 202 4.77 -14.41 36.77
C ASP A 202 3.52 -13.72 37.35
N SER A 203 3.24 -13.97 38.63
CA SER A 203 2.09 -13.39 39.33
C SER A 203 2.28 -11.94 39.76
N THR A 204 3.47 -11.35 39.56
CA THR A 204 3.79 -9.99 40.02
C THR A 204 3.30 -8.90 39.07
N ILE A 205 2.93 -9.27 37.84
CA ILE A 205 2.55 -8.34 36.78
C ILE A 205 1.11 -7.85 36.95
N LYS A 206 0.93 -6.53 36.91
CA LYS A 206 -0.39 -5.88 36.95
C LYS A 206 -1.17 -6.15 35.66
N ASN A 207 -2.49 -6.28 35.77
CA ASN A 207 -3.40 -6.51 34.62
C ASN A 207 -2.98 -7.72 33.75
N ARG A 208 -2.34 -8.73 34.36
CA ARG A 208 -1.83 -9.92 33.67
C ARG A 208 -2.91 -10.62 32.86
N ASP A 209 -4.06 -10.91 33.49
CA ASP A 209 -5.11 -11.70 32.86
C ASP A 209 -5.75 -10.95 31.68
N GLU A 210 -5.91 -9.62 31.78
CA GLU A 210 -6.35 -8.80 30.65
C GLU A 210 -5.31 -8.79 29.51
N THR A 211 -4.03 -8.67 29.84
CA THR A 211 -2.94 -8.69 28.86
C THR A 211 -2.89 -10.01 28.10
N ILE A 212 -3.02 -11.14 28.81
CA ILE A 212 -3.11 -12.47 28.20
C ILE A 212 -4.32 -12.56 27.28
N ALA A 213 -5.51 -12.15 27.76
CA ALA A 213 -6.73 -12.20 26.95
C ALA A 213 -6.60 -11.38 25.65
N ARG A 214 -5.94 -10.21 25.70
CA ARG A 214 -5.66 -9.39 24.51
C ARG A 214 -4.68 -10.05 23.55
N ALA A 215 -3.64 -10.67 24.08
CA ALA A 215 -2.66 -11.41 23.27
C ALA A 215 -3.31 -12.61 22.56
N GLU A 216 -4.17 -13.36 23.26
CA GLU A 216 -4.92 -14.48 22.68
C GLU A 216 -5.94 -14.02 21.63
N GLU A 217 -6.65 -12.92 21.89
CA GLU A 217 -7.57 -12.28 20.92
C GLU A 217 -6.82 -11.87 19.65
N PHE A 218 -5.64 -11.25 19.80
CA PHE A 218 -4.79 -10.86 18.68
C PHE A 218 -4.34 -12.08 17.85
N ILE A 219 -3.81 -13.11 18.51
CA ILE A 219 -3.39 -14.36 17.84
C ILE A 219 -4.55 -14.98 17.06
N LYS A 220 -5.73 -15.04 17.69
CA LYS A 220 -6.94 -15.59 17.05
C LYS A 220 -7.30 -14.79 15.79
N SER A 221 -7.30 -13.45 15.89
CA SER A 221 -7.62 -12.56 14.77
C SER A 221 -6.65 -12.75 13.61
N VAL A 222 -5.34 -12.81 13.87
CA VAL A 222 -4.33 -12.99 12.81
C VAL A 222 -4.48 -14.36 12.15
N ASN A 223 -4.70 -15.42 12.93
CA ASN A 223 -4.89 -16.77 12.37
C ASN A 223 -6.17 -16.91 11.54
N SER A 224 -7.23 -16.17 11.86
CA SER A 224 -8.53 -16.31 11.16
C SER A 224 -8.71 -15.33 10.00
N GLU A 225 -8.28 -14.08 10.16
CA GLU A 225 -8.51 -12.99 9.21
C GLU A 225 -7.24 -12.54 8.47
N GLY A 226 -6.07 -13.01 8.90
CA GLY A 226 -4.78 -12.52 8.43
C GLY A 226 -4.32 -11.25 9.13
N PHE A 227 -3.04 -10.92 8.98
CA PHE A 227 -2.49 -9.66 9.48
C PHE A 227 -2.81 -8.51 8.51
N ILE A 228 -3.28 -7.37 9.06
CA ILE A 228 -3.50 -6.14 8.30
C ILE A 228 -2.32 -5.20 8.53
N PRO A 229 -1.52 -4.89 7.50
CA PRO A 229 -0.38 -3.99 7.63
C PRO A 229 -0.78 -2.58 8.04
N LYS A 230 0.16 -1.86 8.66
CA LYS A 230 -0.05 -0.52 9.22
C LYS A 230 -0.68 0.45 8.21
N THR A 231 -0.13 0.53 7.00
CA THR A 231 -0.58 1.45 5.95
C THR A 231 -2.02 1.19 5.55
N LEU A 232 -2.39 -0.08 5.34
CA LEU A 232 -3.76 -0.51 5.05
C LEU A 232 -4.70 -0.22 6.23
N PHE A 233 -4.29 -0.55 7.45
CA PHE A 233 -5.08 -0.30 8.66
C PHE A 233 -5.44 1.19 8.81
N PHE A 234 -4.47 2.09 8.65
CA PHE A 234 -4.72 3.53 8.78
C PHE A 234 -5.49 4.11 7.59
N ALA A 235 -5.33 3.58 6.38
CA ALA A 235 -6.18 3.93 5.24
C ALA A 235 -7.65 3.62 5.52
N ILE A 236 -7.95 2.40 5.98
CA ILE A 236 -9.31 1.97 6.38
C ILE A 236 -9.85 2.85 7.49
N LYS A 237 -9.05 3.08 8.55
CA LYS A 237 -9.47 3.93 9.68
C LYS A 237 -9.77 5.36 9.22
N ARG A 238 -8.96 5.92 8.32
CA ARG A 238 -9.17 7.27 7.79
C ARG A 238 -10.44 7.35 6.95
N PHE A 239 -10.74 6.35 6.12
CA PHE A 239 -12.00 6.26 5.39
C PHE A 239 -13.21 6.32 6.34
N HIS A 240 -13.23 5.50 7.39
CA HIS A 240 -14.36 5.48 8.33
C HIS A 240 -14.53 6.80 9.09
N ARG A 241 -13.43 7.46 9.48
CA ARG A 241 -13.53 8.79 10.09
C ARG A 241 -14.14 9.81 9.14
N TRP A 242 -13.68 9.83 7.88
CA TRP A 242 -14.25 10.69 6.86
C TRP A 242 -15.73 10.38 6.65
N ARG A 243 -16.10 9.10 6.55
CA ARG A 243 -17.49 8.66 6.34
C ARG A 243 -18.42 9.03 7.50
N ASN A 244 -17.90 9.04 8.73
CA ASN A 244 -18.67 9.49 9.90
C ASN A 244 -18.96 10.99 9.86
N ILE A 245 -18.09 11.79 9.25
CA ILE A 245 -18.30 13.23 9.05
C ILE A 245 -19.21 13.47 7.84
N ASN A 246 -18.99 12.74 6.74
CA ASN A 246 -19.70 12.85 5.48
C ASN A 246 -20.63 11.64 5.23
N HIS A 247 -21.68 11.52 6.05
CA HIS A 247 -22.59 10.37 6.07
C HIS A 247 -23.46 10.24 4.81
N ASP A 248 -23.76 11.36 4.15
CA ASP A 248 -24.60 11.42 2.95
C ASP A 248 -23.78 11.42 1.64
N ALA A 249 -22.45 11.26 1.71
CA ALA A 249 -21.62 11.19 0.52
C ALA A 249 -22.15 10.10 -0.44
N ASP A 250 -22.36 10.49 -1.69
CA ASP A 250 -22.78 9.57 -2.74
C ASP A 250 -21.65 8.60 -3.11
N ARG A 251 -21.98 7.59 -3.93
CA ARG A 251 -21.04 6.54 -4.33
C ARG A 251 -19.83 7.06 -5.10
N THR A 252 -19.97 8.11 -5.90
CA THR A 252 -18.88 8.71 -6.67
C THR A 252 -17.91 9.43 -5.73
N VAL A 253 -18.42 10.24 -4.81
CA VAL A 253 -17.60 10.90 -3.78
C VAL A 253 -16.91 9.87 -2.87
N GLN A 254 -17.58 8.76 -2.54
CA GLN A 254 -16.96 7.65 -1.83
C GLN A 254 -15.82 6.99 -2.65
N ALA A 255 -16.01 6.79 -3.97
CA ALA A 255 -14.96 6.27 -4.84
C ALA A 255 -13.76 7.23 -4.97
N GLU A 256 -14.00 8.54 -5.03
CA GLU A 256 -12.93 9.56 -5.01
C GLU A 256 -12.10 9.44 -3.74
N MET A 257 -12.76 9.37 -2.58
CA MET A 257 -12.07 9.19 -1.29
C MET A 257 -11.28 7.88 -1.24
N LEU A 258 -11.83 6.77 -1.73
CA LEU A 258 -11.12 5.49 -1.78
C LEU A 258 -9.88 5.59 -2.67
N HIS A 259 -10.00 6.21 -3.85
CA HIS A 259 -8.89 6.42 -4.77
C HIS A 259 -7.78 7.29 -4.13
N ASP A 260 -8.15 8.41 -3.51
CA ASP A 260 -7.23 9.31 -2.82
C ASP A 260 -6.48 8.62 -1.69
N LEU A 261 -7.17 7.81 -0.87
CA LEU A 261 -6.56 7.06 0.22
C LEU A 261 -5.63 5.97 -0.32
N TYR A 262 -6.05 5.27 -1.38
CA TYR A 262 -5.26 4.23 -2.00
C TYR A 262 -3.93 4.79 -2.52
N ASN A 263 -3.92 5.99 -3.11
CA ASN A 263 -2.72 6.70 -3.53
C ASN A 263 -1.91 7.25 -2.35
N THR A 264 -2.57 7.93 -1.40
CA THR A 264 -1.92 8.59 -0.25
C THR A 264 -1.16 7.60 0.62
N TYR A 265 -1.71 6.41 0.82
CA TYR A 265 -1.09 5.34 1.60
C TYR A 265 -0.28 4.36 0.74
N GLN A 266 -0.12 4.63 -0.56
CA GLN A 266 0.66 3.81 -1.50
C GLN A 266 0.23 2.33 -1.47
N LEU A 267 -1.08 2.08 -1.39
CA LEU A 267 -1.62 0.72 -1.26
C LEU A 267 -1.32 -0.14 -2.50
N PHE A 268 -1.11 0.49 -3.65
CA PHE A 268 -0.63 -0.19 -4.86
C PHE A 268 0.74 -0.84 -4.67
N GLU A 269 1.68 -0.13 -4.03
CA GLU A 269 3.01 -0.69 -3.72
C GLU A 269 2.92 -1.77 -2.66
N LEU A 270 2.03 -1.60 -1.68
CA LEU A 270 1.79 -2.59 -0.63
C LEU A 270 1.28 -3.94 -1.17
N GLU A 271 0.62 -3.97 -2.34
CA GLU A 271 0.15 -5.22 -2.96
C GLU A 271 1.27 -6.16 -3.38
N LYS A 272 2.49 -5.65 -3.58
CA LYS A 272 3.65 -6.47 -3.91
C LYS A 272 4.01 -7.42 -2.77
N ASP A 273 3.94 -6.93 -1.54
CA ASP A 273 4.23 -7.69 -0.32
C ASP A 273 2.98 -8.34 0.27
N PHE A 274 1.83 -7.67 0.15
CA PHE A 274 0.54 -8.09 0.71
C PHE A 274 -0.55 -8.10 -0.37
N LYS A 275 -0.58 -9.17 -1.18
CA LYS A 275 -1.48 -9.34 -2.34
C LYS A 275 -2.97 -9.17 -2.04
N HIS A 276 -3.40 -9.38 -0.79
CA HIS A 276 -4.79 -9.22 -0.36
C HIS A 276 -5.21 -7.77 -0.08
N THR A 277 -4.27 -6.81 -0.18
CA THR A 277 -4.46 -5.41 0.25
C THR A 277 -5.72 -4.77 -0.34
N ARG A 278 -5.91 -4.82 -1.66
CA ARG A 278 -7.08 -4.23 -2.32
C ARG A 278 -8.39 -4.88 -1.91
N THR A 279 -8.45 -6.21 -1.85
CA THR A 279 -9.65 -6.93 -1.41
C THR A 279 -10.03 -6.52 0.01
N VAL A 280 -9.07 -6.52 0.94
CA VAL A 280 -9.31 -6.14 2.33
C VAL A 280 -9.67 -4.67 2.46
N PHE A 281 -9.04 -3.78 1.69
CA PHE A 281 -9.36 -2.36 1.67
C PHE A 281 -10.83 -2.15 1.30
N PHE A 282 -11.29 -2.70 0.17
CA PHE A 282 -12.68 -2.57 -0.27
C PHE A 282 -13.66 -3.29 0.69
N LEU A 283 -13.33 -4.50 1.14
CA LEU A 283 -14.13 -5.26 2.10
C LEU A 283 -14.40 -4.48 3.38
N LYS A 284 -13.35 -3.88 3.97
CA LYS A 284 -13.45 -3.16 5.23
C LYS A 284 -13.92 -1.71 5.03
N THR A 285 -14.10 -1.22 3.80
CA THR A 285 -14.60 0.14 3.48
C THR A 285 -15.93 0.09 2.72
N ALA A 286 -15.92 0.11 1.39
CA ALA A 286 -17.10 0.14 0.52
C ALA A 286 -18.10 -0.99 0.83
N PHE A 287 -17.63 -2.19 1.12
CA PHE A 287 -18.48 -3.36 1.40
C PHE A 287 -18.70 -3.61 2.90
N ASN A 288 -18.36 -2.66 3.77
CA ASN A 288 -18.44 -2.87 5.22
C ASN A 288 -19.88 -3.19 5.70
N LYS A 289 -20.88 -2.63 5.01
CA LYS A 289 -22.32 -2.73 5.27
C LYS A 289 -23.04 -3.66 4.29
N SER A 290 -22.32 -4.29 3.36
CA SER A 290 -22.89 -5.29 2.45
C SER A 290 -23.41 -6.52 3.20
N PHE A 291 -24.28 -7.28 2.55
CA PHE A 291 -24.83 -8.52 3.10
C PHE A 291 -23.75 -9.59 3.29
N SER A 292 -24.02 -10.55 4.16
CA SER A 292 -23.03 -11.51 4.66
C SER A 292 -22.41 -12.39 3.58
N GLU A 293 -23.17 -12.79 2.56
CA GLU A 293 -22.68 -13.66 1.49
C GLU A 293 -21.58 -12.98 0.66
N LEU A 294 -21.79 -11.74 0.19
CA LEU A 294 -20.74 -10.97 -0.50
C LEU A 294 -19.50 -10.76 0.40
N LYS A 295 -19.71 -10.44 1.68
CA LYS A 295 -18.58 -10.25 2.62
C LYS A 295 -17.80 -11.54 2.84
N ASN A 296 -18.48 -12.67 2.96
CA ASN A 296 -17.84 -13.97 3.14
C ASN A 296 -17.01 -14.36 1.90
N GLU A 297 -17.53 -14.12 0.70
CA GLU A 297 -16.76 -14.37 -0.53
C GLU A 297 -15.54 -13.46 -0.64
N LEU A 298 -15.66 -12.17 -0.30
CA LEU A 298 -14.51 -11.27 -0.23
C LEU A 298 -13.46 -11.71 0.81
N VAL A 299 -13.89 -12.22 1.98
CA VAL A 299 -12.98 -12.81 2.98
C VAL A 299 -12.28 -14.03 2.41
N ASN A 300 -13.01 -14.93 1.73
CA ASN A 300 -12.43 -16.11 1.10
C ASN A 300 -11.39 -15.74 0.03
N ILE A 301 -11.67 -14.72 -0.79
CA ILE A 301 -10.73 -14.20 -1.80
C ILE A 301 -9.48 -13.64 -1.10
N ALA A 302 -9.64 -12.81 -0.07
CA ALA A 302 -8.51 -12.25 0.67
C ALA A 302 -7.62 -13.34 1.29
N GLN A 303 -8.21 -14.39 1.88
CA GLN A 303 -7.47 -15.53 2.43
C GLN A 303 -6.71 -16.29 1.33
N LYS A 304 -7.33 -16.53 0.16
CA LYS A 304 -6.64 -17.16 -0.98
C LYS A 304 -5.49 -16.31 -1.50
N GLN A 305 -5.63 -14.98 -1.51
CA GLN A 305 -4.56 -14.06 -1.90
C GLN A 305 -3.40 -14.02 -0.91
N GLN A 306 -3.68 -14.23 0.38
CA GLN A 306 -2.67 -14.22 1.44
C GLN A 306 -1.85 -15.52 1.47
N TYR A 307 -2.51 -16.68 1.35
CA TYR A 307 -1.87 -17.98 1.54
C TYR A 307 -1.70 -18.80 0.25
N GLY A 308 -2.29 -18.35 -0.87
CA GLY A 308 -2.22 -19.03 -2.16
C GLY A 308 -1.31 -18.33 -3.17
N GLU A 309 -0.63 -19.12 -4.00
CA GLU A 309 -0.01 -18.62 -5.22
C GLU A 309 -1.10 -18.41 -6.28
N LEU A 310 -1.72 -17.23 -6.27
CA LEU A 310 -2.64 -16.81 -7.32
C LEU A 310 -1.93 -15.94 -8.35
N SER A 311 -2.18 -16.20 -9.63
CA SER A 311 -1.83 -15.29 -10.71
C SER A 311 -2.79 -14.09 -10.75
N THR A 312 -2.40 -13.02 -11.45
CA THR A 312 -3.27 -11.85 -11.68
C THR A 312 -4.56 -12.25 -12.39
N GLU A 313 -4.50 -13.21 -13.31
CA GLU A 313 -5.66 -13.75 -14.04
C GLU A 313 -6.61 -14.51 -13.12
N ASP A 314 -6.09 -15.30 -12.18
CA ASP A 314 -6.90 -16.00 -11.18
C ASP A 314 -7.63 -15.00 -10.26
N ILE A 315 -6.93 -13.95 -9.82
CA ILE A 315 -7.53 -12.89 -8.99
C ILE A 315 -8.65 -12.18 -9.75
N GLN A 316 -8.40 -11.82 -11.01
CA GLN A 316 -9.39 -11.16 -11.86
C GLN A 316 -10.62 -12.05 -12.04
N LYS A 317 -10.43 -13.36 -12.28
CA LYS A 317 -11.52 -14.33 -12.37
C LYS A 317 -12.32 -14.41 -11.07
N LEU A 318 -11.65 -14.49 -9.92
CA LEU A 318 -12.32 -14.50 -8.61
C LEU A 318 -13.18 -13.24 -8.41
N TYR A 319 -12.71 -12.07 -8.83
CA TYR A 319 -13.51 -10.85 -8.76
C TYR A 319 -14.69 -10.84 -9.74
N LEU A 320 -14.53 -11.42 -10.93
CA LEU A 320 -15.64 -11.56 -11.89
C LEU A 320 -16.71 -12.53 -11.38
N ASP A 321 -16.31 -13.59 -10.70
CA ASP A 321 -17.23 -14.56 -10.09
C ASP A 321 -18.12 -13.91 -9.01
N LEU A 322 -17.67 -12.83 -8.35
CA LEU A 322 -18.50 -12.08 -7.38
C LEU A 322 -19.78 -11.51 -8.01
N TYR A 323 -19.78 -11.24 -9.31
CA TYR A 323 -20.98 -10.75 -10.01
C TYR A 323 -22.06 -11.83 -10.22
N LEU A 324 -21.72 -13.10 -9.99
CA LEU A 324 -22.68 -14.21 -10.04
C LEU A 324 -23.51 -14.29 -8.76
N ILE A 325 -23.13 -13.56 -7.70
CA ILE A 325 -23.87 -13.52 -6.44
C ILE A 325 -25.25 -12.87 -6.69
N PRO A 326 -26.35 -13.53 -6.29
CA PRO A 326 -27.69 -12.98 -6.49
C PRO A 326 -27.91 -11.72 -5.64
N ASN A 327 -28.81 -10.84 -6.09
CA ASN A 327 -29.27 -9.65 -5.35
C ASN A 327 -28.24 -8.55 -5.09
N LEU A 328 -27.14 -8.48 -5.86
CA LEU A 328 -26.24 -7.33 -5.81
C LEU A 328 -26.98 -6.03 -6.15
N ASN A 329 -26.86 -5.05 -5.27
CA ASN A 329 -27.43 -3.72 -5.50
C ASN A 329 -26.51 -2.86 -6.40
N GLU A 330 -27.02 -1.71 -6.86
CA GLU A 330 -26.27 -0.84 -7.79
C GLU A 330 -25.03 -0.18 -7.18
N GLU A 331 -24.97 -0.01 -5.85
CA GLU A 331 -23.77 0.48 -5.15
C GLU A 331 -22.70 -0.63 -5.08
N GLU A 332 -23.11 -1.87 -4.80
CA GLU A 332 -22.21 -3.02 -4.77
C GLU A 332 -21.62 -3.31 -6.15
N LYS A 333 -22.44 -3.29 -7.21
CA LYS A 333 -21.94 -3.43 -8.59
C LYS A 333 -20.94 -2.33 -8.97
N PHE A 334 -21.20 -1.11 -8.52
CA PHE A 334 -20.35 0.06 -8.77
C PHE A 334 -18.97 -0.06 -8.11
N PHE A 335 -18.91 -0.53 -6.87
CA PHE A 335 -17.64 -0.76 -6.17
C PHE A 335 -16.96 -2.06 -6.59
N LEU A 336 -17.70 -3.11 -6.97
CA LEU A 336 -17.13 -4.33 -7.53
C LEU A 336 -16.38 -4.02 -8.82
N ALA A 337 -16.89 -3.11 -9.66
CA ALA A 337 -16.21 -2.77 -10.91
C ALA A 337 -14.85 -2.16 -10.60
N ARG A 338 -14.79 -1.26 -9.63
CA ARG A 338 -13.55 -0.62 -9.17
C ARG A 338 -12.64 -1.59 -8.44
N LEU A 339 -13.17 -2.57 -7.70
CA LEU A 339 -12.38 -3.65 -7.12
C LEU A 339 -11.69 -4.46 -8.22
N SER A 340 -12.44 -4.92 -9.21
CA SER A 340 -11.96 -5.75 -10.32
C SER A 340 -11.02 -5.03 -11.27
N TYR A 341 -11.17 -3.71 -11.40
CA TYR A 341 -10.44 -2.90 -12.37
C TYR A 341 -9.86 -1.65 -11.69
N PRO A 342 -8.60 -1.74 -11.18
CA PRO A 342 -7.99 -0.68 -10.38
C PRO A 342 -7.86 0.68 -11.06
N HIS A 343 -7.89 0.69 -12.38
CA HIS A 343 -7.68 1.86 -13.20
C HIS A 343 -8.95 2.67 -13.49
N LEU A 344 -10.11 2.14 -13.11
CA LEU A 344 -11.36 2.89 -13.23
C LEU A 344 -11.33 4.10 -12.33
N LYS A 345 -11.60 5.27 -12.92
CA LYS A 345 -11.73 6.52 -12.19
C LYS A 345 -13.02 6.55 -11.37
N PRO A 346 -13.10 7.40 -10.34
CA PRO A 346 -14.31 7.59 -9.57
C PRO A 346 -15.53 7.97 -10.42
N GLU A 347 -15.35 8.82 -11.44
CA GLU A 347 -16.39 9.28 -12.36
C GLU A 347 -16.72 8.29 -13.48
N ASP A 348 -15.89 7.27 -13.71
CA ASP A 348 -16.07 6.36 -14.84
C ASP A 348 -17.36 5.55 -14.70
N THR A 349 -18.18 5.60 -15.74
CA THR A 349 -19.34 4.71 -15.88
C THR A 349 -18.86 3.42 -16.50
N ALA A 350 -18.61 2.43 -15.65
CA ALA A 350 -18.24 1.08 -16.05
C ALA A 350 -19.45 0.16 -15.97
N ALA A 351 -19.76 -0.52 -17.06
CA ALA A 351 -20.73 -1.61 -17.09
C ALA A 351 -19.99 -2.89 -17.47
N LEU A 352 -20.21 -3.99 -16.74
CA LEU A 352 -19.76 -5.30 -17.19
C LEU A 352 -20.79 -5.87 -18.15
N VAL A 353 -20.33 -6.32 -19.31
CA VAL A 353 -21.18 -6.97 -20.31
C VAL A 353 -20.82 -8.46 -20.35
N GLN A 354 -21.83 -9.31 -20.20
CA GLN A 354 -21.71 -10.75 -20.36
C GLN A 354 -21.57 -11.06 -21.85
N ALA A 355 -20.52 -11.80 -22.26
CA ALA A 355 -20.40 -12.20 -23.66
C ALA A 355 -21.33 -13.38 -23.98
N GLU A 356 -21.98 -13.36 -25.14
CA GLU A 356 -22.94 -14.38 -25.57
C GLU A 356 -22.30 -15.75 -25.88
N SER A 357 -20.98 -15.87 -25.89
CA SER A 357 -20.28 -17.08 -26.34
C SER A 357 -19.32 -17.63 -25.30
N SER A 358 -19.87 -18.21 -24.23
CA SER A 358 -19.45 -19.46 -23.54
C SER A 358 -19.87 -19.43 -22.05
N ASN A 359 -20.71 -20.41 -21.66
CA ASN A 359 -21.06 -20.77 -20.27
C ASN A 359 -21.28 -19.64 -19.23
N GLY A 360 -21.82 -18.49 -19.62
CA GLY A 360 -22.16 -17.44 -18.66
C GLY A 360 -20.97 -16.70 -18.05
N GLU A 361 -19.76 -16.85 -18.60
CA GLU A 361 -18.57 -16.10 -18.13
C GLU A 361 -18.71 -14.60 -18.46
N ILE A 362 -18.75 -13.78 -17.41
CA ILE A 362 -18.73 -12.32 -17.49
C ILE A 362 -17.31 -11.93 -17.90
N THR A 363 -17.12 -11.53 -19.16
CA THR A 363 -15.78 -11.56 -19.76
C THR A 363 -15.16 -10.20 -20.02
N ASN A 364 -15.89 -9.06 -19.99
CA ASN A 364 -15.27 -7.79 -20.38
C ASN A 364 -15.76 -6.54 -19.64
N LEU A 365 -14.81 -5.79 -19.07
CA LEU A 365 -14.99 -4.39 -18.66
C LEU A 365 -15.33 -3.52 -19.86
N VAL A 366 -16.45 -2.81 -19.77
CA VAL A 366 -16.84 -1.78 -20.72
C VAL A 366 -16.72 -0.42 -20.06
N VAL A 367 -15.82 0.40 -20.59
CA VAL A 367 -15.64 1.80 -20.18
C VAL A 367 -16.41 2.68 -21.16
N GLN A 368 -17.34 3.48 -20.65
CA GLN A 368 -18.11 4.43 -21.46
C GLN A 368 -17.49 5.82 -21.38
N LEU A 369 -17.18 6.41 -22.54
CA LEU A 369 -16.51 7.70 -22.69
C LEU A 369 -17.25 8.59 -23.68
N ASN A 370 -16.99 9.90 -23.62
CA ASN A 370 -17.44 10.88 -24.61
C ASN A 370 -16.30 11.21 -25.57
N ASP A 371 -16.59 11.28 -26.87
CA ASP A 371 -15.67 11.82 -27.87
C ASP A 371 -15.58 13.35 -27.77
N GLU A 372 -14.65 13.99 -28.50
CA GLU A 372 -14.49 15.46 -28.47
C GLU A 372 -15.75 16.22 -28.93
N ASP A 373 -16.67 15.56 -29.64
CA ASP A 373 -17.94 16.12 -30.09
C ASP A 373 -19.10 15.82 -29.11
N GLY A 374 -18.83 15.16 -27.99
CA GLY A 374 -19.82 14.78 -26.97
C GLY A 374 -20.62 13.50 -27.29
N ASN A 375 -20.24 12.73 -28.32
CA ASN A 375 -20.89 11.46 -28.62
C ASN A 375 -20.34 10.33 -27.75
N LEU A 376 -21.23 9.45 -27.31
CA LEU A 376 -20.86 8.30 -26.49
C LEU A 376 -20.20 7.20 -27.33
N PHE A 377 -19.13 6.63 -26.77
CA PHE A 377 -18.51 5.43 -27.28
C PHE A 377 -18.01 4.55 -26.11
N LEU A 378 -17.75 3.29 -26.41
CA LEU A 378 -17.39 2.27 -25.44
C LEU A 378 -16.00 1.74 -25.77
N ILE A 379 -15.17 1.49 -24.76
CA ILE A 379 -13.90 0.77 -24.90
C ILE A 379 -13.98 -0.54 -24.12
N ARG A 380 -13.66 -1.66 -24.80
CA ARG A 380 -13.58 -3.00 -24.18
C ARG A 380 -12.71 -3.95 -24.99
N ALA A 381 -12.41 -5.14 -24.44
CA ALA A 381 -11.88 -6.22 -25.27
C ALA A 381 -12.98 -6.74 -26.23
N PRO A 382 -12.60 -7.32 -27.39
CA PRO A 382 -13.55 -7.94 -28.30
C PRO A 382 -14.36 -9.05 -27.62
N ALA A 383 -15.66 -9.09 -27.87
CA ALA A 383 -16.57 -10.08 -27.29
C ALA A 383 -16.70 -11.33 -28.17
N SER A 384 -16.17 -11.30 -29.39
CA SER A 384 -16.18 -12.45 -30.29
C SER A 384 -15.08 -12.38 -31.35
N PRO A 385 -14.70 -13.52 -31.95
CA PRO A 385 -13.80 -13.54 -33.10
C PRO A 385 -14.28 -12.69 -34.28
N LYS A 386 -15.61 -12.49 -34.43
CA LYS A 386 -16.17 -11.62 -35.47
C LYS A 386 -15.76 -10.16 -35.29
N GLU A 387 -15.63 -9.70 -34.04
CA GLU A 387 -15.16 -8.34 -33.76
C GLU A 387 -13.66 -8.19 -34.02
N ILE A 388 -12.87 -9.22 -33.72
CA ILE A 388 -11.44 -9.27 -34.08
C ILE A 388 -11.29 -9.16 -35.60
N SER A 389 -12.09 -9.91 -36.37
CA SER A 389 -12.10 -9.81 -37.84
C SER A 389 -12.52 -8.42 -38.35
N ARG A 390 -13.47 -7.76 -37.69
CA ARG A 390 -13.87 -6.38 -38.04
C ARG A 390 -12.76 -5.37 -37.73
N LEU A 391 -12.06 -5.54 -36.61
CA LEU A 391 -10.88 -4.73 -36.29
C LEU A 391 -9.75 -4.96 -37.32
N HIS A 392 -9.53 -6.20 -37.74
CA HIS A 392 -8.57 -6.54 -38.80
C HIS A 392 -8.90 -5.82 -40.12
N ALA A 393 -10.18 -5.86 -40.53
CA ALA A 393 -10.65 -5.13 -41.71
C ALA A 393 -10.41 -3.62 -41.59
N LEU A 394 -10.62 -3.04 -40.40
CA LEU A 394 -10.37 -1.61 -40.16
C LEU A 394 -8.89 -1.21 -40.33
N PHE A 395 -7.96 -2.08 -39.94
CA PHE A 395 -6.53 -1.88 -40.21
C PHE A 395 -6.24 -1.91 -41.71
N LEU A 396 -6.81 -2.88 -42.44
CA LEU A 396 -6.65 -2.99 -43.89
C LEU A 396 -7.23 -1.78 -44.64
N ASP A 397 -8.42 -1.32 -44.27
CA ASP A 397 -9.07 -0.12 -44.82
C ASP A 397 -8.24 1.15 -44.58
N SER A 398 -7.42 1.15 -43.53
CA SER A 398 -6.48 2.22 -43.20
C SER A 398 -5.10 2.04 -43.87
N ASN A 399 -4.95 1.08 -44.79
CA ASN A 399 -3.71 0.68 -45.45
C ASN A 399 -2.61 0.24 -44.46
N LEU A 400 -2.99 -0.36 -43.33
CA LEU A 400 -2.08 -0.93 -42.35
C LEU A 400 -2.12 -2.46 -42.45
N ILE A 401 -1.09 -3.05 -43.04
CA ILE A 401 -0.94 -4.50 -43.07
C ILE A 401 -0.56 -4.98 -41.66
N VAL A 402 -1.37 -5.87 -41.09
CA VAL A 402 -1.20 -6.45 -39.75
C VAL A 402 -1.39 -7.96 -39.79
N LYS A 403 -0.67 -8.67 -38.92
CA LYS A 403 -0.81 -10.12 -38.70
C LYS A 403 -1.14 -10.34 -37.24
N PHE A 404 -2.34 -10.83 -36.97
CA PHE A 404 -2.75 -11.17 -35.61
C PHE A 404 -2.21 -12.54 -35.20
N ARG A 405 -1.77 -12.65 -33.95
CA ARG A 405 -1.26 -13.89 -33.35
C ARG A 405 -2.11 -14.29 -32.14
N PRO A 406 -2.15 -15.58 -31.77
CA PRO A 406 -2.94 -16.05 -30.63
C PRO A 406 -2.55 -15.43 -29.29
N GLU A 407 -1.29 -15.03 -29.13
CA GLU A 407 -0.74 -14.46 -27.88
C GLU A 407 -1.07 -12.97 -27.72
N GLN A 408 -1.71 -12.35 -28.73
CA GLN A 408 -2.05 -10.95 -28.72
C GLN A 408 -3.40 -10.68 -28.07
N GLU A 409 -3.43 -9.63 -27.27
CA GLU A 409 -4.62 -9.06 -26.68
C GLU A 409 -5.10 -7.86 -27.51
N PHE A 410 -6.40 -7.58 -27.42
CA PHE A 410 -7.06 -6.60 -28.27
C PHE A 410 -7.93 -5.65 -27.43
N LEU A 411 -7.97 -4.39 -27.86
CA LEU A 411 -8.87 -3.37 -27.33
C LEU A 411 -9.63 -2.72 -28.48
N VAL A 412 -10.96 -2.63 -28.37
CA VAL A 412 -11.83 -2.04 -29.39
C VAL A 412 -12.62 -0.87 -28.84
N ALA A 413 -12.75 0.18 -29.65
CA ALA A 413 -13.66 1.28 -29.43
C ALA A 413 -14.92 1.08 -30.27
N LEU A 414 -16.10 1.11 -29.65
CA LEU A 414 -17.40 0.97 -30.31
C LEU A 414 -18.20 2.26 -30.20
N SER A 415 -18.81 2.70 -31.31
CA SER A 415 -19.84 3.76 -31.27
C SER A 415 -21.04 3.33 -30.43
N GLU A 416 -21.89 4.29 -30.03
CA GLU A 416 -23.19 4.04 -29.39
C GLU A 416 -24.04 2.98 -30.13
N ARG A 417 -23.94 2.93 -31.46
CA ARG A 417 -24.67 1.95 -32.31
C ARG A 417 -23.99 0.57 -32.40
N GLY A 418 -22.89 0.34 -31.67
CA GLY A 418 -22.17 -0.94 -31.64
C GLY A 418 -21.21 -1.18 -32.81
N PHE A 419 -20.92 -0.19 -33.66
CA PHE A 419 -19.90 -0.32 -34.70
C PHE A 419 -18.49 -0.13 -34.14
N ILE A 420 -17.53 -0.97 -34.55
CA ILE A 420 -16.11 -0.76 -34.24
C ILE A 420 -15.61 0.47 -34.98
N ILE A 421 -15.23 1.50 -34.23
CA ILE A 421 -14.74 2.79 -34.74
C ILE A 421 -13.23 2.95 -34.55
N GLY A 422 -12.60 2.10 -33.75
CA GLY A 422 -11.15 2.04 -33.56
C GLY A 422 -10.74 0.82 -32.76
N GLY A 423 -9.43 0.61 -32.65
CA GLY A 423 -8.87 -0.40 -31.76
C GLY A 423 -7.35 -0.50 -31.85
N LEU A 424 -6.79 -1.30 -30.97
CA LEU A 424 -5.37 -1.62 -30.89
C LEU A 424 -5.16 -3.07 -30.50
N PHE A 425 -3.93 -3.55 -30.68
CA PHE A 425 -3.50 -4.85 -30.19
C PHE A 425 -2.09 -4.79 -29.62
N TYR A 426 -1.86 -5.59 -28.59
CA TYR A 426 -0.63 -5.63 -27.82
C TYR A 426 -0.36 -7.06 -27.36
N GLU A 427 0.86 -7.33 -26.92
CA GLU A 427 1.25 -8.60 -26.31
C GLU A 427 2.05 -8.33 -25.03
N ARG A 428 1.95 -9.25 -24.07
CA ARG A 428 2.80 -9.24 -22.88
C ARG A 428 4.15 -9.84 -23.26
N THR A 429 5.24 -9.08 -23.13
CA THR A 429 6.57 -9.57 -23.49
C THR A 429 7.30 -10.21 -22.32
N ASP A 430 7.08 -9.65 -21.12
CA ASP A 430 7.56 -10.19 -19.84
C ASP A 430 6.64 -9.71 -18.70
N GLU A 431 6.98 -10.05 -17.45
CA GLU A 431 6.17 -9.72 -16.27
C GLU A 431 6.04 -8.22 -15.99
N GLN A 432 6.93 -7.38 -16.53
CA GLN A 432 6.94 -5.93 -16.28
C GLN A 432 6.70 -5.10 -17.54
N THR A 433 6.74 -5.72 -18.72
CA THR A 433 6.73 -5.04 -20.01
C THR A 433 5.66 -5.61 -20.94
N ALA A 434 4.85 -4.71 -21.49
CA ALA A 434 3.95 -5.01 -22.61
C ALA A 434 4.47 -4.35 -23.90
N HIS A 435 4.20 -4.96 -25.05
CA HIS A 435 4.49 -4.40 -26.37
C HIS A 435 3.21 -4.12 -27.13
N MET A 436 2.93 -2.85 -27.42
CA MET A 436 1.83 -2.44 -28.27
C MET A 436 2.29 -2.40 -29.73
N GLU A 437 1.66 -3.21 -30.58
CA GLU A 437 2.03 -3.29 -32.00
C GLU A 437 1.49 -2.10 -32.79
N LYS A 438 0.17 -1.98 -32.94
CA LYS A 438 -0.48 -0.89 -33.71
C LYS A 438 -1.83 -0.49 -33.14
N ILE A 439 -2.20 0.74 -33.46
CA ILE A 439 -3.50 1.36 -33.18
C ILE A 439 -4.12 1.88 -34.47
N VAL A 440 -5.44 1.79 -34.60
CA VAL A 440 -6.21 2.31 -35.74
C VAL A 440 -7.49 2.99 -35.28
N VAL A 441 -7.87 4.07 -35.97
CA VAL A 441 -9.18 4.72 -35.84
C VAL A 441 -9.75 4.95 -37.23
N SER A 442 -11.02 4.61 -37.39
CA SER A 442 -11.81 4.82 -38.60
C SER A 442 -11.73 6.27 -39.05
N SER A 443 -11.58 6.50 -40.36
CA SER A 443 -11.37 7.83 -40.94
C SER A 443 -12.45 8.85 -40.52
N ARG A 444 -13.69 8.40 -40.35
CA ARG A 444 -14.85 9.22 -39.93
C ARG A 444 -14.80 9.66 -38.46
N TYR A 445 -13.99 9.00 -37.64
CA TYR A 445 -13.87 9.21 -36.19
C TYR A 445 -12.47 9.71 -35.77
N ARG A 446 -11.62 10.09 -36.73
CA ARG A 446 -10.32 10.69 -36.44
C ARG A 446 -10.49 12.12 -35.94
N ARG A 447 -9.57 12.56 -35.07
CA ARG A 447 -9.59 13.88 -34.40
C ARG A 447 -10.83 14.10 -33.53
N LYS A 448 -11.26 13.04 -32.84
CA LYS A 448 -12.36 13.05 -31.88
C LYS A 448 -11.95 12.47 -30.52
N GLY A 449 -10.66 12.47 -30.19
CA GLY A 449 -10.16 11.86 -28.95
C GLY A 449 -10.15 10.32 -28.89
N ILE A 450 -10.73 9.58 -29.85
CA ILE A 450 -10.85 8.11 -29.77
C ILE A 450 -9.49 7.39 -29.61
N SER A 451 -8.46 7.82 -30.35
CA SER A 451 -7.14 7.18 -30.26
C SER A 451 -6.45 7.47 -28.93
N GLU A 452 -6.63 8.67 -28.39
CA GLU A 452 -6.11 9.06 -27.08
C GLU A 452 -6.80 8.28 -25.96
N ALA A 453 -8.12 8.15 -26.04
CA ALA A 453 -8.89 7.32 -25.12
C ALA A 453 -8.44 5.86 -25.13
N LEU A 454 -8.22 5.26 -26.31
CA LEU A 454 -7.69 3.90 -26.43
C LEU A 454 -6.29 3.74 -25.82
N MET A 455 -5.39 4.70 -26.04
CA MET A 455 -4.04 4.67 -25.46
C MET A 455 -4.08 4.80 -23.94
N ASN A 456 -4.84 5.77 -23.43
CA ASN A 456 -4.96 6.01 -21.99
C ASN A 456 -5.60 4.81 -21.29
N GLU A 457 -6.64 4.23 -21.89
CA GLU A 457 -7.28 3.02 -21.38
C GLU A 457 -6.31 1.82 -21.38
N LEU A 458 -5.49 1.65 -22.41
CA LEU A 458 -4.44 0.62 -22.40
C LEU A 458 -3.43 0.84 -21.27
N PHE A 459 -2.91 2.06 -21.10
CA PHE A 459 -1.95 2.36 -20.02
C PHE A 459 -2.57 2.11 -18.64
N ASN A 460 -3.81 2.54 -18.47
CA ASN A 460 -4.60 2.36 -17.27
C ASN A 460 -4.73 0.87 -16.93
N ARG A 461 -5.12 0.02 -17.90
CA ARG A 461 -5.19 -1.44 -17.72
C ARG A 461 -3.85 -2.04 -17.33
N LEU A 462 -2.79 -1.73 -18.08
CA LEU A 462 -1.45 -2.25 -17.83
C LEU A 462 -0.90 -1.82 -16.45
N LYS A 463 -1.12 -0.56 -16.05
CA LYS A 463 -0.80 -0.10 -14.69
C LYS A 463 -1.57 -0.87 -13.63
N GLY A 464 -2.87 -1.09 -13.85
CA GLY A 464 -3.71 -1.87 -12.94
C GLY A 464 -3.26 -3.33 -12.79
N GLU A 465 -2.50 -3.84 -13.77
CA GLU A 465 -1.89 -5.18 -13.78
C GLU A 465 -0.41 -5.17 -13.36
N HIS A 466 0.10 -4.08 -12.76
CA HIS A 466 1.48 -3.94 -12.27
C HIS A 466 2.58 -3.93 -13.34
N PHE A 467 2.24 -3.67 -14.61
CA PHE A 467 3.25 -3.42 -15.65
C PHE A 467 3.96 -2.09 -15.40
N SER A 468 5.29 -2.11 -15.52
CA SER A 468 6.15 -0.93 -15.33
C SER A 468 6.45 -0.21 -16.65
N PHE A 469 6.43 -0.95 -17.77
CA PHE A 469 6.81 -0.43 -19.08
C PHE A 469 5.84 -0.86 -20.16
N ILE A 470 5.62 0.04 -21.12
CA ILE A 470 5.03 -0.28 -22.41
C ILE A 470 5.98 0.13 -23.52
N THR A 471 6.17 -0.76 -24.49
CA THR A 471 6.99 -0.50 -25.68
C THR A 471 6.14 -0.49 -26.94
N THR A 472 6.62 0.16 -28.00
CA THR A 472 6.01 0.09 -29.33
C THR A 472 7.07 0.26 -30.41
N GLY A 473 6.75 -0.13 -31.65
CA GLY A 473 7.64 0.07 -32.79
C GLY A 473 7.83 1.54 -33.17
N PHE A 474 8.77 1.82 -34.08
CA PHE A 474 9.08 3.17 -34.57
C PHE A 474 8.13 3.68 -35.68
N PHE A 475 6.83 3.40 -35.60
CA PHE A 475 5.87 3.92 -36.58
C PHE A 475 5.30 5.26 -36.10
N ARG A 476 5.38 6.32 -36.92
CA ARG A 476 4.85 7.68 -36.58
C ARG A 476 5.22 8.14 -35.16
N PRO A 477 6.52 8.22 -34.82
CA PRO A 477 6.98 8.47 -33.46
C PRO A 477 6.43 9.77 -32.85
N GLU A 478 6.10 10.77 -33.66
CA GLU A 478 5.52 12.05 -33.22
C GLU A 478 4.17 11.88 -32.53
N TYR A 479 3.40 10.84 -32.88
CA TYR A 479 2.17 10.50 -32.19
C TYR A 479 2.48 9.98 -30.77
N PHE A 480 3.41 9.03 -30.66
CA PHE A 480 3.76 8.38 -29.40
C PHE A 480 4.49 9.30 -28.42
N TYR A 481 5.32 10.22 -28.91
CA TYR A 481 5.99 11.20 -28.05
C TYR A 481 5.01 12.06 -27.23
N ARG A 482 3.79 12.29 -27.73
CA ARG A 482 2.74 13.02 -26.99
C ARG A 482 2.25 12.26 -25.76
N PHE A 483 2.35 10.94 -25.76
CA PHE A 483 2.01 10.08 -24.62
C PHE A 483 3.20 9.82 -23.69
N GLY A 484 4.33 10.50 -23.93
CA GLY A 484 5.53 10.40 -23.10
C GLY A 484 6.47 9.24 -23.47
N PHE A 485 6.25 8.58 -24.61
CA PHE A 485 7.22 7.62 -25.12
C PHE A 485 8.55 8.30 -25.45
N LYS A 486 9.66 7.59 -25.27
CA LYS A 486 11.03 8.05 -25.53
C LYS A 486 11.85 6.93 -26.16
N VAL A 487 12.99 7.31 -26.75
CA VAL A 487 13.98 6.37 -27.25
C VAL A 487 14.93 6.00 -26.12
N GLU A 488 15.09 4.71 -25.83
CA GLU A 488 16.04 4.21 -24.84
C GLU A 488 16.95 3.14 -25.43
N ARG A 489 18.21 3.12 -24.99
CA ARG A 489 19.24 2.20 -25.55
C ARG A 489 18.93 0.72 -25.34
N LYS A 490 18.13 0.38 -24.35
CA LYS A 490 17.80 -1.01 -23.99
C LYS A 490 16.67 -1.60 -24.85
N TYR A 491 15.90 -0.78 -25.54
CA TYR A 491 14.74 -1.20 -26.32
C TYR A 491 14.95 -0.90 -27.81
N SER A 492 14.50 -1.81 -28.68
CA SER A 492 14.57 -1.62 -30.13
C SER A 492 13.55 -0.60 -30.67
N GLY A 493 12.58 -0.23 -29.84
CA GLY A 493 11.47 0.66 -30.15
C GLY A 493 11.42 1.92 -29.28
N LEU A 494 10.21 2.48 -29.20
CA LEU A 494 9.88 3.51 -28.23
C LEU A 494 9.44 2.85 -26.92
N VAL A 495 9.80 3.43 -25.78
CA VAL A 495 9.39 2.98 -24.45
C VAL A 495 8.74 4.10 -23.66
N LYS A 496 7.73 3.74 -22.86
CA LYS A 496 7.10 4.59 -21.87
C LYS A 496 7.10 3.84 -20.54
N GLU A 497 7.66 4.48 -19.51
CA GLU A 497 7.41 4.11 -18.12
C GLU A 497 5.96 4.48 -17.79
N LEU A 498 5.22 3.51 -17.24
CA LEU A 498 3.78 3.59 -17.12
C LEU A 498 3.33 4.55 -16.04
#